data_AF-A0A930TJL8-F1
#
_entry.id   AF-A0A930TJL8-F1
#
_cell.length_a   1.000
_cell.length_b   1.000
_cell.length_c   1.000
_cell.angle_alpha   90.00
_cell.angle_beta   90.00
_cell.angle_gamma   90.00
#
_symmetry.space_group_name_H-M   'P 1'
#
loop_
_entity.id
_entity.type
_entity.pdbx_description
1 polymer ?
#
loop_
_entity_poly.entity_id
_entity_poly.type
_entity_poly.pdbx_seq_one_letter_code
_entity_poly.pdbx_strand_id
1 'polypeptide(L)'
;MPESCSVLIDFSEAGLNFDRAELESFLLTIADEMESGALVQSARLARDEDIPESAKSGVGAFLIGILTTEINRENLGKVMDYLGNLRYGRTLTLSGEIDGMTYSIEYRNKKELDQAADTIERLANLRVKIREQQTLPEN
;
A
#
# COMPACT_ATOMS: atom_id res chain seq x y z
N MET A 1 -6.90 -3.37 -20.00
CA MET A 1 -5.61 -3.40 -19.26
C MET A 1 -5.95 -3.71 -17.82
N PRO A 2 -5.18 -4.56 -17.10
CA PRO A 2 -5.43 -4.76 -15.68
C PRO A 2 -5.35 -3.39 -14.99
N GLU A 3 -6.33 -3.07 -14.15
CA GLU A 3 -6.31 -1.84 -13.39
C GLU A 3 -5.10 -1.87 -12.45
N SER A 4 -4.19 -0.91 -12.62
CA SER A 4 -3.07 -0.67 -11.72
C SER A 4 -3.49 0.32 -10.64
N CYS A 5 -3.04 0.08 -9.41
CA CYS A 5 -3.26 0.96 -8.28
C CYS A 5 -1.90 1.48 -7.78
N SER A 6 -1.83 2.77 -7.49
CA SER A 6 -0.67 3.38 -6.81
C SER A 6 -0.77 3.10 -5.31
N VAL A 7 0.28 2.50 -4.75
CA VAL A 7 0.34 2.09 -3.35
C VAL A 7 1.60 2.66 -2.71
N LEU A 8 1.45 3.24 -1.52
CA LEU A 8 2.54 3.69 -0.68
C LEU A 8 2.85 2.61 0.38
N ILE A 9 4.11 2.22 0.45
CA ILE A 9 4.60 1.23 1.42
C ILE A 9 5.58 1.92 2.35
N ASP A 10 5.21 2.04 3.63
CA ASP A 10 6.01 2.71 4.65
C ASP A 10 6.82 1.71 5.49
N PHE A 11 8.14 1.88 5.48
CA PHE A 11 9.12 1.09 6.23
C PHE A 11 9.70 1.85 7.43
N SER A 12 9.31 3.10 7.68
CA SER A 12 9.82 3.94 8.77
C SER A 12 9.57 3.29 10.15
N GLU A 13 8.43 2.64 10.33
CA GLU A 13 8.06 1.91 11.55
C GLU A 13 8.38 0.41 11.51
N ALA A 14 9.08 -0.07 10.47
CA ALA A 14 9.37 -1.50 10.31
C ALA A 14 10.38 -2.05 11.35
N GLY A 15 10.80 -1.25 12.33
CA GLY A 15 11.75 -1.63 13.37
C GLY A 15 13.15 -1.91 12.81
N LEU A 16 13.49 -1.29 11.69
CA LEU A 16 14.78 -1.38 11.05
C LEU A 16 15.75 -0.48 11.82
N ASN A 17 16.80 -1.07 12.40
CA ASN A 17 17.91 -0.32 13.01
C ASN A 17 18.84 0.20 11.92
N PHE A 18 18.29 0.80 10.87
CA PHE A 18 19.03 1.41 9.78
C PHE A 18 19.13 2.90 10.00
N ASP A 19 20.30 3.46 9.71
CA ASP A 19 20.39 4.89 9.46
C ASP A 19 19.69 5.28 8.16
N ARG A 20 19.64 6.58 7.86
CA ARG A 20 18.99 7.09 6.66
C ARG A 20 19.54 6.49 5.36
N ALA A 21 20.86 6.41 5.23
CA ALA A 21 21.52 5.96 4.01
C ALA A 21 21.36 4.44 3.84
N GLU A 22 21.44 3.70 4.95
CA GLU A 22 21.17 2.26 4.99
C GLU A 22 19.72 1.96 4.60
N LEU A 23 18.76 2.72 5.13
CA LEU A 23 17.35 2.55 4.81
C LEU A 23 17.06 2.88 3.34
N GLU A 24 17.66 3.94 2.80
CA GLU A 24 17.54 4.28 1.37
C GLU A 24 18.12 3.20 0.47
N SER A 25 19.34 2.73 0.74
CA SER A 25 19.97 1.65 -0.02
C SER A 25 19.17 0.34 0.07
N PHE A 26 18.62 0.06 1.25
CA PHE A 26 17.75 -1.08 1.48
C PHE A 26 16.49 -0.96 0.60
N LEU A 27 15.82 0.18 0.59
CA LEU A 27 14.61 0.38 -0.21
C LEU A 27 14.86 0.34 -1.72
N LEU A 28 16.00 0.84 -2.19
CA LEU A 28 16.38 0.70 -3.60
C LEU A 28 16.56 -0.77 -3.99
N THR A 29 17.12 -1.59 -3.09
CA THR A 29 17.23 -3.04 -3.30
C THR A 29 15.84 -3.68 -3.38
N ILE A 30 14.94 -3.31 -2.47
CA ILE A 30 13.56 -3.82 -2.48
C ILE A 30 12.79 -3.40 -3.73
N ALA A 31 12.95 -2.16 -4.18
CA ALA A 31 12.34 -1.69 -5.43
C ALA A 31 12.82 -2.53 -6.64
N ASP A 32 14.13 -2.73 -6.77
CA ASP A 32 14.73 -3.55 -7.83
C ASP A 32 14.26 -5.00 -7.78
N GLU A 33 14.19 -5.61 -6.59
CA GLU A 33 13.68 -6.97 -6.40
C GLU A 33 12.20 -7.10 -6.80
N MET A 34 11.37 -6.13 -6.43
CA MET A 34 9.94 -6.13 -6.79
C MET A 34 9.72 -5.96 -8.30
N GLU A 35 10.49 -5.10 -8.97
CA GLU A 35 10.43 -4.91 -10.42
C GLU A 35 10.97 -6.14 -11.17
N SER A 36 12.15 -6.63 -10.79
CA SER A 36 12.80 -7.80 -11.39
C SER A 36 11.98 -9.08 -11.21
N GLY A 37 11.27 -9.20 -10.07
CA GLY A 37 10.32 -10.28 -9.80
C GLY A 37 8.98 -10.14 -10.52
N ALA A 38 8.78 -9.08 -11.32
CA ALA A 38 7.51 -8.72 -11.95
C ALA A 38 6.33 -8.67 -10.93
N LEU A 39 6.63 -8.29 -9.69
CA LEU A 39 5.64 -8.12 -8.62
C LEU A 39 4.89 -6.80 -8.80
N VAL A 40 5.59 -5.77 -9.26
CA VAL A 40 5.08 -4.42 -9.51
C VAL A 40 5.37 -4.01 -10.96
N GLN A 41 4.62 -3.04 -11.49
CA GLN A 41 4.95 -2.40 -12.77
C GLN A 41 6.09 -1.41 -12.62
N SER A 42 6.11 -0.69 -11.49
CA SER A 42 7.16 0.25 -11.11
C SER A 42 7.25 0.37 -9.59
N ALA A 43 8.45 0.63 -9.08
CA ALA A 43 8.71 0.96 -7.68
C ALA A 43 9.82 2.02 -7.58
N ARG A 44 9.57 3.04 -6.75
CA ARG A 44 10.56 4.09 -6.48
C ARG A 44 10.39 4.66 -5.09
N LEU A 45 11.42 5.36 -4.60
CA LEU A 45 11.31 6.18 -3.40
C LEU A 45 10.20 7.23 -3.59
N ALA A 46 9.40 7.41 -2.54
CA ALA A 46 8.32 8.37 -2.54
C ALA A 46 8.84 9.81 -2.60
N ARG A 47 8.07 10.66 -3.30
CA ARG A 47 8.26 12.11 -3.41
C ARG A 47 7.08 12.83 -2.79
N ASP A 48 7.25 14.12 -2.44
CA ASP A 48 6.19 14.91 -1.78
C ASP A 48 4.90 15.00 -2.60
N GLU A 49 5.01 14.86 -3.92
CA GLU A 49 3.90 14.79 -4.87
C GLU A 49 3.11 13.47 -4.78
N ASP A 50 3.71 12.38 -4.30
CA ASP A 50 3.09 11.05 -4.25
C ASP A 50 2.18 10.86 -3.04
N ILE A 51 2.39 11.65 -1.98
CA ILE A 51 1.57 11.56 -0.77
C ILE A 51 0.20 12.19 -1.05
N PRO A 52 -0.93 11.49 -0.84
CA PRO A 52 -2.26 12.08 -0.95
C PRO A 52 -2.39 13.29 -0.03
N GLU A 53 -3.01 14.38 -0.50
CA GLU A 53 -3.13 15.62 0.28
C GLU A 53 -3.83 15.42 1.64
N SER A 54 -4.76 14.45 1.71
CA SER A 54 -5.40 13.99 2.95
C SER A 54 -4.42 13.32 3.93
N ALA A 55 -3.36 12.68 3.45
CA ALA A 55 -2.30 12.06 4.25
C ALA A 55 -1.16 13.04 4.61
N LYS A 56 -1.05 14.19 3.92
CA LYS A 56 -0.04 15.22 4.18
C LYS A 56 -0.19 15.92 5.54
N SER A 57 -1.35 15.79 6.21
CA SER A 57 -1.58 16.45 7.51
C SER A 57 -0.82 15.81 8.69
N GLY A 58 -0.13 14.67 8.50
CA GLY A 58 0.72 14.05 9.52
C GLY A 58 2.17 13.79 9.09
N VAL A 59 2.46 13.79 7.78
CA VAL A 59 3.75 13.41 7.20
C VAL A 59 4.56 14.66 6.87
N GLY A 60 5.15 15.28 7.90
CA GLY A 60 6.04 16.43 7.73
C GLY A 60 7.36 16.03 7.08
N ALA A 61 7.67 16.64 5.94
CA ALA A 61 9.01 16.93 5.36
C ALA A 61 10.05 15.80 5.16
N PHE A 62 9.79 14.56 5.56
CA PHE A 62 10.79 13.48 5.52
C PHE A 62 10.15 12.17 5.06
N LEU A 63 10.11 11.95 3.75
CA LEU A 63 9.65 10.71 3.10
C LEU A 63 10.66 9.55 3.18
N ILE A 64 11.58 9.61 4.15
CA ILE A 64 12.53 8.52 4.34
C ILE A 64 11.73 7.28 4.73
N GLY A 65 12.03 6.17 4.06
CA GLY A 65 11.42 4.89 4.40
C GLY A 65 10.18 4.56 3.58
N ILE A 66 9.77 5.38 2.61
CA ILE A 66 8.53 5.14 1.86
C ILE A 66 8.83 4.80 0.39
N LEU A 67 8.22 3.72 -0.11
CA LEU A 67 8.17 3.38 -1.54
C LEU A 67 6.80 3.72 -2.14
N THR A 68 6.80 4.35 -3.31
CA THR A 68 5.65 4.46 -4.22
C THR A 68 5.74 3.32 -5.22
N THR A 69 4.67 2.54 -5.36
CA THR A 69 4.62 1.36 -6.23
C THR A 69 3.36 1.34 -7.09
N GLU A 70 3.47 0.85 -8.32
CA GLU A 70 2.32 0.58 -9.18
C GLU A 70 2.05 -0.92 -9.22
N ILE A 71 0.93 -1.34 -8.65
CA ILE A 71 0.60 -2.76 -8.46
C ILE A 71 -0.63 -3.12 -9.30
N ASN A 72 -0.53 -4.21 -10.05
CA ASN A 72 -1.69 -4.84 -10.68
C ASN A 72 -2.51 -5.60 -9.64
N ARG A 73 -3.85 -5.55 -9.71
CA ARG A 73 -4.73 -6.31 -8.81
C ARG A 73 -4.36 -7.80 -8.73
N GLU A 74 -3.93 -8.40 -9.84
CA GLU A 74 -3.48 -9.81 -9.91
C GLU A 74 -2.16 -10.09 -9.17
N ASN A 75 -1.32 -9.07 -8.99
CA ASN A 75 -0.02 -9.18 -8.33
C ASN A 75 -0.02 -8.68 -6.89
N LEU A 76 -1.10 -8.04 -6.43
CA LEU A 76 -1.22 -7.53 -5.06
C LEU A 76 -0.90 -8.61 -4.03
N GLY A 77 -1.49 -9.80 -4.17
CA GLY A 77 -1.20 -10.93 -3.27
C GLY A 77 0.26 -11.37 -3.28
N LYS A 78 0.96 -11.28 -4.42
CA LYS A 78 2.38 -11.64 -4.52
C LYS A 78 3.29 -10.60 -3.88
N VAL A 79 3.00 -9.31 -4.06
CA VAL A 79 3.71 -8.22 -3.39
C VAL A 79 3.55 -8.37 -1.87
N MET A 80 2.32 -8.64 -1.43
CA MET A 80 2.00 -8.88 -0.03
C MET A 80 2.75 -10.09 0.56
N ASP A 81 2.82 -11.20 -0.18
CA ASP A 81 3.59 -12.38 0.24
C ASP A 81 5.08 -12.11 0.34
N TYR A 82 5.63 -11.38 -0.62
CA TYR A 82 7.03 -10.96 -0.62
C TYR A 82 7.33 -10.07 0.60
N LEU A 83 6.53 -9.04 0.86
CA LEU A 83 6.70 -8.15 2.02
C LEU A 83 6.55 -8.89 3.35
N GLY A 84 5.59 -9.81 3.45
CA GLY A 84 5.39 -10.65 4.63
C GLY A 84 6.59 -11.56 4.92
N ASN A 85 7.19 -12.15 3.89
CA ASN A 85 8.39 -12.99 4.03
C ASN A 85 9.64 -12.17 4.36
N LEU A 86 9.78 -10.98 3.75
CA LEU A 86 10.86 -10.03 4.02
C LEU A 86 10.86 -9.54 5.49
N ARG A 87 9.71 -9.64 6.18
CA ARG A 87 9.46 -9.05 7.50
C ARG A 87 8.79 -9.97 8.50
N TYR A 88 9.14 -11.26 8.50
CA TYR A 88 8.57 -12.23 9.45
C TYR A 88 8.61 -11.70 10.91
N GLY A 89 7.47 -11.26 11.44
CA GLY A 89 7.30 -10.74 12.80
C GLY A 89 7.39 -9.22 13.03
N ARG A 90 7.43 -8.37 11.99
CA ARG A 90 7.46 -6.89 12.12
C ARG A 90 6.22 -6.24 11.50
N THR A 91 5.74 -5.15 12.11
CA THR A 91 4.59 -4.39 11.58
C THR A 91 5.00 -3.61 10.34
N LEU A 92 4.18 -3.68 9.28
CA LEU A 92 4.26 -2.83 8.10
C LEU A 92 2.95 -2.05 7.95
N THR A 93 3.04 -0.83 7.43
CA THR A 93 1.88 0.01 7.15
C THR A 93 1.69 0.15 5.64
N LEU A 94 0.52 -0.29 5.16
CA LEU A 94 0.12 -0.19 3.76
C LEU A 94 -0.97 0.89 3.63
N SER A 95 -0.65 1.95 2.89
CA SER A 95 -1.53 3.11 2.72
C SER A 95 -1.83 3.36 1.26
N GLY A 96 -3.07 3.73 0.94
CA GLY A 96 -3.45 4.05 -0.43
C GLY A 96 -4.88 4.54 -0.56
N GLU A 97 -5.30 4.78 -1.80
CA GLU A 97 -6.67 5.18 -2.14
C GLU A 97 -7.25 4.21 -3.16
N ILE A 98 -8.41 3.63 -2.84
CA ILE A 98 -9.19 2.82 -3.77
C ILE A 98 -10.62 3.39 -3.82
N ASP A 99 -11.07 3.74 -5.02
CA ASP A 99 -12.40 4.29 -5.29
C ASP A 99 -12.77 5.48 -4.38
N GLY A 100 -11.83 6.36 -4.03
CA GLY A 100 -12.08 7.51 -3.12
C GLY A 100 -12.14 7.16 -1.63
N MET A 101 -11.75 5.93 -1.24
CA MET A 101 -11.48 5.59 0.16
C MET A 101 -9.98 5.50 0.39
N THR A 102 -9.48 6.34 1.28
CA THR A 102 -8.14 6.19 1.83
C THR A 102 -8.13 5.05 2.85
N TYR A 103 -7.17 4.14 2.74
CA TYR A 103 -6.92 3.09 3.72
C TYR A 103 -5.49 3.22 4.26
N SER A 104 -5.33 2.79 5.51
CA SER A 104 -4.03 2.57 6.17
C SER A 104 -4.17 1.29 6.97
N ILE A 105 -3.37 0.28 6.64
CA ILE A 105 -3.43 -1.06 7.22
C ILE A 105 -2.08 -1.36 7.86
N GLU A 106 -2.09 -1.61 9.17
CA GLU A 106 -0.97 -2.22 9.86
C GLU A 106 -1.11 -3.75 9.86
N TYR A 107 -0.04 -4.46 9.52
CA TYR A 107 -0.02 -5.93 9.54
C TYR A 107 1.36 -6.48 9.87
N ARG A 108 1.41 -7.68 10.47
CA ARG A 108 2.66 -8.35 10.87
C ARG A 108 2.91 -9.68 10.16
N ASN A 109 1.89 -10.19 9.48
CA ASN A 109 1.91 -11.47 8.78
C ASN A 109 0.80 -11.52 7.72
N LYS A 110 0.91 -12.49 6.81
CA LYS A 110 -0.06 -12.72 5.73
C LYS A 110 -1.50 -12.84 6.23
N LYS A 111 -1.73 -13.50 7.37
CA LYS A 111 -3.08 -13.71 7.90
C LYS A 111 -3.75 -12.40 8.35
N GLU A 112 -3.03 -11.54 9.05
CA GLU A 112 -3.54 -10.21 9.45
C GLU A 112 -3.83 -9.34 8.23
N LEU A 113 -2.99 -9.46 7.20
CA LEU A 113 -3.16 -8.74 5.95
C LEU A 113 -4.35 -9.22 5.14
N ASP A 114 -4.52 -10.53 4.96
CA ASP A 114 -5.68 -11.12 4.28
C ASP A 114 -6.99 -10.69 4.96
N GLN A 115 -7.01 -10.65 6.29
CA GLN A 115 -8.16 -10.15 7.07
C GLN A 115 -8.46 -8.66 6.81
N ALA A 116 -7.42 -7.84 6.72
CA ALA A 116 -7.58 -6.42 6.43
C ALA A 116 -8.05 -6.18 4.98
N ALA A 117 -7.50 -6.92 4.01
CA ALA A 117 -7.88 -6.87 2.61
C ALA A 117 -9.37 -7.27 2.41
N ASP A 118 -9.80 -8.39 3.01
CA ASP A 118 -11.20 -8.84 3.01
C ASP A 118 -12.13 -7.76 3.59
N THR A 119 -11.69 -7.08 4.65
CA THR A 119 -12.47 -6.01 5.29
C THR A 119 -12.63 -4.82 4.36
N ILE A 120 -11.57 -4.39 3.67
CA ILE A 120 -11.63 -3.29 2.69
C ILE A 120 -12.53 -3.66 1.51
N GLU A 121 -12.39 -4.87 0.96
CA GLU A 121 -13.24 -5.33 -0.15
C GLU A 121 -14.72 -5.33 0.24
N ARG A 122 -15.04 -5.82 1.45
CA ARG A 122 -16.42 -5.78 1.98
C ARG A 122 -16.95 -4.36 2.11
N LEU A 123 -16.14 -3.43 2.61
CA LEU A 123 -16.54 -2.02 2.75
C LEU A 123 -16.76 -1.36 1.38
N ALA A 124 -15.90 -1.64 0.40
CA ALA A 124 -16.05 -1.17 -0.97
C ALA A 124 -17.36 -1.69 -1.59
N ASN A 125 -17.61 -3.00 -1.49
CA ASN A 125 -18.82 -3.64 -1.99
C ASN A 125 -20.10 -3.13 -1.31
N LEU A 126 -20.05 -2.88 0.01
CA LEU A 126 -21.18 -2.29 0.74
C LEU A 126 -21.52 -0.90 0.22
N ARG A 127 -20.50 -0.06 -0.04
CA ARG A 127 -20.71 1.29 -0.58
C ARG A 127 -21.23 1.28 -2.01
N VAL A 128 -20.77 0.36 -2.87
CA VAL A 128 -21.35 0.15 -4.21
C VAL A 128 -22.83 -0.19 -4.08
N LYS A 129 -23.20 -1.11 -3.19
CA LYS A 129 -24.61 -1.44 -2.93
C LYS A 129 -25.42 -0.24 -2.43
N ILE A 130 -24.89 0.56 -1.51
CA ILE A 130 -25.60 1.76 -1.00
C ILE A 130 -25.77 2.81 -2.11
N ARG A 131 -24.77 3.01 -2.98
CA ARG A 131 -24.88 3.95 -4.11
C ARG A 131 -25.83 3.44 -5.19
N GLU A 132 -25.81 2.16 -5.53
CA GLU A 132 -26.74 1.56 -6.49
C GLU A 132 -28.19 1.53 -5.97
N GLN A 133 -28.38 1.34 -4.66
CA GLN A 133 -29.72 1.39 -4.04
C GLN A 133 -30.30 2.80 -3.91
N GLN A 134 -29.50 3.86 -4.07
CA GLN A 134 -29.97 5.25 -3.98
C GLN A 134 -30.51 5.82 -5.31
N THR A 135 -30.53 5.05 -6.39
CA THR A 135 -31.22 5.43 -7.64
C THR A 135 -32.49 4.61 -7.84
N LEU A 136 -33.51 4.89 -7.03
CA LEU A 136 -34.90 4.61 -7.39
C LEU A 136 -35.65 5.95 -7.29
N PRO A 137 -36.07 6.55 -8.42
CA PRO A 137 -37.00 7.67 -8.37
C PRO A 137 -38.37 7.12 -7.96
N GLU A 138 -38.88 7.54 -6.81
CA GLU A 138 -40.31 7.41 -6.52
C GLU A 138 -41.07 8.46 -7.35
N ASN A 139 -42.04 7.96 -8.12
CA ASN A 139 -42.97 8.70 -8.98
C ASN A 139 -43.78 9.76 -8.23
#